data_AF-A0A6A6C600-F1
#
_entry.id   AF-A0A6A6C600-F1
#
_cell.length_a   1.000
_cell.length_b   1.000
_cell.length_c   1.000
_cell.angle_alpha   90.00
_cell.angle_beta   90.00
_cell.angle_gamma   90.00
#
_symmetry.space_group_name_H-M   'P 1'
#
loop_
_entity.id
_entity.type
_entity.pdbx_description
1 polymer ?
#
loop_
_entity_poly.entity_id
_entity_poly.type
_entity_poly.pdbx_seq_one_letter_code
_entity_poly.pdbx_strand_id
1 'polypeptide(L)'
;MDCPNLPAMRQAFREMILDHGHTHDHHQEGDTSSDHMAELPLKTVEERTAARLDGFFSEEDGALLDQFYYARKWAHILDLNRAYLRGENEITLHCMAPIQSETIPLVPGLLALHDYGIYTYMSQPACTKGPIDETGTCGQKLPWWQVQQRAYLTFVLPRGICRCEDIPAWLIVKFLDTLMADDRIYTSIISHDGTCSTKLCARNFEHRDNFPEEWSTNIWKEAEPSDLLLTAPGRHDKLFDFDCPCKLRRLKNKSDLMDHMSPYMVHVMARSWDEMDIQDIVKAAAEKAGLEPIYALAKEENLETETSVKDDEDDEDDEDDEDVPELADGEDTNKKGGSVEAPESATGRPYFQYHNFT
;
A
#
# COMPACT_ATOMS: atom_id res chain seq x y z
N MET A 1 46.22 -3.31 3.29
CA MET A 1 45.05 -3.16 2.41
C MET A 1 44.11 -2.24 3.16
N ASP A 2 44.03 -0.99 2.74
CA ASP A 2 43.23 0.03 3.43
C ASP A 2 41.74 -0.25 3.21
N CYS A 3 41.05 -0.52 4.31
CA CYS A 3 39.61 -0.76 4.33
C CYS A 3 38.89 0.54 3.99
N PRO A 4 37.93 0.56 3.03
CA PRO A 4 37.19 1.77 2.72
C PRO A 4 36.43 2.26 3.97
N ASN A 5 36.45 3.58 4.10
CA ASN A 5 36.08 4.41 5.24
C ASN A 5 34.79 3.94 5.95
N LEU A 6 34.94 3.28 7.12
CA LEU A 6 33.84 2.84 8.01
C LEU A 6 32.77 3.92 8.30
N PRO A 7 33.12 5.23 8.44
CA PRO A 7 32.16 6.32 8.52
C PRO A 7 31.25 6.44 7.29
N ALA A 8 31.77 6.22 6.08
CA ALA A 8 30.99 6.31 4.84
C ALA A 8 29.99 5.14 4.69
N MET A 9 30.34 3.94 5.17
CA MET A 9 29.40 2.80 5.19
C MET A 9 28.34 2.94 6.29
N ARG A 10 28.70 3.45 7.48
CA ARG A 10 27.71 3.79 8.51
C ARG A 10 26.77 4.91 8.07
N GLN A 11 27.28 5.84 7.27
CA GLN A 11 26.48 6.90 6.66
C GLN A 11 25.56 6.36 5.56
N ALA A 12 26.06 5.50 4.65
CA ALA A 12 25.22 4.86 3.63
C ALA A 12 24.13 3.96 4.24
N PHE A 13 24.43 3.22 5.32
CA PHE A 13 23.45 2.41 6.03
C PHE A 13 22.43 3.27 6.81
N ARG A 14 22.87 4.38 7.40
CA ARG A 14 21.96 5.39 7.98
C ARG A 14 21.08 6.05 6.91
N GLU A 15 21.63 6.41 5.76
CA GLU A 15 20.90 7.02 4.64
C GLU A 15 19.90 6.03 4.03
N MET A 16 20.22 4.75 3.94
CA MET A 16 19.30 3.70 3.49
C MET A 16 18.11 3.48 4.46
N ILE A 17 18.37 3.56 5.78
CA ILE A 17 17.33 3.50 6.82
C ILE A 17 16.49 4.79 6.85
N LEU A 18 17.12 5.95 6.62
CA LEU A 18 16.47 7.26 6.64
C LEU A 18 15.66 7.57 5.36
N ASP A 19 16.02 7.02 4.19
CA ASP A 19 15.27 7.24 2.93
C ASP A 19 13.87 6.57 2.95
N HIS A 20 13.66 5.60 3.85
CA HIS A 20 12.35 4.99 4.11
C HIS A 20 11.52 5.72 5.19
N GLY A 21 12.15 6.61 5.97
CA GLY A 21 11.53 7.30 7.10
C GLY A 21 12.30 8.53 7.57
N HIS A 22 12.28 9.62 6.81
CA HIS A 22 11.96 10.99 7.24
C HIS A 22 12.39 12.01 6.16
N THR A 23 11.42 12.77 5.66
CA THR A 23 11.67 14.13 5.16
C THR A 23 11.16 15.09 6.23
N HIS A 24 12.03 15.61 7.08
CA HIS A 24 11.87 16.95 7.67
C HIS A 24 13.24 17.54 8.03
N ASP A 25 13.56 18.63 7.33
CA ASP A 25 14.80 19.37 7.37
C ASP A 25 15.06 20.07 8.72
N HIS A 26 16.32 20.07 9.12
CA HIS A 26 16.88 21.09 10.00
C HIS A 26 16.99 22.43 9.24
N HIS A 27 16.43 23.49 9.83
CA HIS A 27 16.75 24.87 9.47
C HIS A 27 18.24 25.15 9.68
N GLN A 28 18.93 25.58 8.62
CA GLN A 28 20.05 26.49 8.74
C GLN A 28 19.89 27.62 7.71
N GLU A 29 19.75 28.83 8.24
CA GLU A 29 19.79 30.08 7.49
C GLU A 29 21.17 30.26 6.86
N GLY A 30 21.19 30.64 5.58
CA GLY A 30 22.40 30.89 4.82
C GLY A 30 22.05 31.53 3.48
N ASP A 31 21.95 32.85 3.51
CA ASP A 31 21.75 33.76 2.39
C ASP A 31 22.90 33.63 1.36
N THR A 32 22.59 33.55 0.06
CA THR A 32 23.08 34.46 -0.99
C THR A 32 22.77 33.96 -2.41
N SER A 33 22.48 34.95 -3.27
CA SER A 33 22.65 34.96 -4.72
C SER A 33 21.48 34.47 -5.59
N SER A 34 20.60 35.44 -5.87
CA SER A 34 19.95 35.67 -7.17
C SER A 34 20.91 35.41 -8.34
N ASP A 35 20.57 34.48 -9.23
CA ASP A 35 20.44 34.70 -10.68
C ASP A 35 20.37 33.36 -11.44
N HIS A 36 19.50 33.33 -12.46
CA HIS A 36 19.23 32.24 -13.42
C HIS A 36 18.33 31.09 -12.97
N MET A 37 17.02 31.36 -12.86
CA MET A 37 15.99 30.33 -13.10
C MET A 37 15.36 30.60 -14.47
N ALA A 38 15.94 29.97 -15.50
CA ALA A 38 15.24 29.80 -16.77
C ALA A 38 13.96 28.98 -16.49
N GLU A 39 12.82 29.48 -16.96
CA GLU A 39 11.54 28.78 -16.92
C GLU A 39 11.66 27.45 -17.65
N LEU A 40 11.89 26.37 -16.91
CA LEU A 40 11.76 25.01 -17.45
C LEU A 40 10.26 24.74 -17.66
N PRO A 41 9.86 24.18 -18.81
CA PRO A 41 8.47 23.85 -19.07
C PRO A 41 7.98 22.85 -18.01
N LEU A 42 6.79 23.11 -17.46
CA LEU A 42 6.06 22.21 -16.59
C LEU A 42 5.80 20.90 -17.33
N LYS A 43 6.71 19.92 -17.18
CA LYS A 43 6.52 18.57 -17.69
C LYS A 43 5.20 17.99 -17.17
N THR A 44 4.44 17.30 -18.02
CA THR A 44 3.22 16.59 -17.59
C THR A 44 3.57 15.53 -16.53
N VAL A 45 2.58 15.02 -15.80
CA VAL A 45 2.80 13.95 -14.82
C VAL A 45 3.40 12.73 -15.53
N GLU A 46 2.91 12.41 -16.73
CA GLU A 46 3.41 11.34 -17.59
C GLU A 46 4.89 11.54 -17.97
N GLU A 47 5.29 12.77 -18.35
CA GLU A 47 6.69 13.07 -18.69
C GLU A 47 7.63 13.04 -17.47
N ARG A 48 7.12 13.31 -16.27
CA ARG A 48 7.88 13.20 -15.01
C ARG A 48 8.00 11.75 -14.55
N THR A 49 6.97 10.94 -14.77
CA THR A 49 6.97 9.51 -14.48
C THR A 49 7.90 8.78 -15.44
N ALA A 50 7.79 9.02 -16.75
CA ALA A 50 8.67 8.44 -17.76
C ALA A 50 10.15 8.78 -17.52
N ALA A 51 10.48 10.06 -17.26
CA ALA A 51 11.86 10.48 -17.01
C ALA A 51 12.46 10.01 -15.66
N ARG A 52 11.62 9.57 -14.72
CA ARG A 52 12.05 9.05 -13.40
C ARG A 52 12.25 7.52 -13.42
N LEU A 53 11.60 6.84 -14.37
CA LEU A 53 11.63 5.38 -14.48
C LEU A 53 12.70 4.87 -15.45
N ASP A 54 13.17 5.73 -16.38
CA ASP A 54 14.15 5.36 -17.40
C ASP A 54 15.51 4.98 -16.76
N GLY A 55 15.81 3.67 -16.74
CA GLY A 55 17.05 3.09 -16.24
C GLY A 55 17.02 2.46 -14.84
N PHE A 56 15.92 2.57 -14.08
CA PHE A 56 15.80 1.97 -12.74
C PHE A 56 14.85 0.78 -12.67
N PHE A 57 13.94 0.65 -13.63
CA PHE A 57 12.89 -0.34 -13.65
C PHE A 57 12.96 -1.13 -14.95
N SER A 58 12.66 -2.43 -14.87
CA SER A 58 12.46 -3.24 -16.08
C SER A 58 11.21 -2.78 -16.83
N GLU A 59 11.08 -3.15 -18.11
CA GLU A 59 9.83 -2.92 -18.86
C GLU A 59 8.63 -3.60 -18.16
N GLU A 60 8.87 -4.76 -17.54
CA GLU A 60 7.86 -5.51 -16.77
C GLU A 60 7.39 -4.74 -15.53
N ASP A 61 8.32 -4.13 -14.79
CA ASP A 61 8.00 -3.27 -13.64
C ASP A 61 7.16 -2.06 -14.06
N GLY A 62 7.52 -1.44 -15.20
CA GLY A 62 6.76 -0.33 -15.76
C GLY A 62 5.32 -0.71 -16.09
N ALA A 63 5.13 -1.84 -16.79
CA ALA A 63 3.81 -2.37 -17.13
C ALA A 63 2.97 -2.72 -15.90
N LEU A 64 3.59 -3.26 -14.83
CA LEU A 64 2.89 -3.57 -13.59
C LEU A 64 2.45 -2.31 -12.84
N LEU A 65 3.28 -1.27 -12.80
CA LEU A 65 2.90 0.03 -12.23
C LEU A 65 1.75 0.69 -13.00
N ASP A 66 1.74 0.55 -14.32
CA ASP A 66 0.62 1.01 -15.15
C ASP A 66 -0.69 0.26 -14.80
N GLN A 67 -0.64 -1.05 -14.54
CA GLN A 67 -1.82 -1.81 -14.11
C GLN A 67 -2.42 -1.27 -12.81
N PHE A 68 -1.58 -0.92 -11.83
CA PHE A 68 -2.04 -0.26 -10.60
C PHE A 68 -2.60 1.14 -10.88
N TYR A 69 -1.93 1.90 -11.73
CA TYR A 69 -2.32 3.28 -12.04
C TYR A 69 -3.71 3.35 -12.70
N TYR A 70 -3.93 2.49 -13.71
CA TYR A 70 -5.15 2.44 -14.50
C TYR A 70 -6.24 1.52 -13.93
N ALA A 71 -6.01 0.90 -12.77
CA ALA A 71 -7.03 0.07 -12.13
C ALA A 71 -8.34 0.84 -11.91
N ARG A 72 -9.46 0.28 -12.39
CA ARG A 72 -10.78 0.91 -12.27
C ARG A 72 -11.64 0.34 -11.15
N LYS A 73 -11.25 -0.81 -10.60
CA LYS A 73 -11.98 -1.53 -9.55
C LYS A 73 -11.06 -1.84 -8.39
N TRP A 74 -11.60 -1.80 -7.18
CA TRP A 74 -10.85 -2.11 -5.95
C TRP A 74 -10.35 -3.55 -5.94
N ALA A 75 -11.18 -4.51 -6.39
CA ALA A 75 -10.78 -5.90 -6.53
C ALA A 75 -9.50 -6.06 -7.38
N HIS A 76 -9.34 -5.29 -8.45
CA HIS A 76 -8.13 -5.36 -9.27
C HIS A 76 -6.87 -4.92 -8.50
N ILE A 77 -6.96 -3.87 -7.67
CA ILE A 77 -5.86 -3.45 -6.80
C ILE A 77 -5.51 -4.55 -5.79
N LEU A 78 -6.52 -5.22 -5.24
CA LEU A 78 -6.32 -6.34 -4.32
C LEU A 78 -5.65 -7.51 -5.04
N ASP A 79 -6.12 -7.90 -6.24
CA ASP A 79 -5.53 -9.00 -7.02
C ASP A 79 -4.06 -8.78 -7.34
N LEU A 80 -3.69 -7.56 -7.74
CA LEU A 80 -2.28 -7.19 -7.96
C LEU A 80 -1.43 -7.32 -6.69
N ASN A 81 -1.99 -6.95 -5.54
CA ASN A 81 -1.29 -7.09 -4.25
C ASN A 81 -1.27 -8.55 -3.75
N ARG A 82 -2.29 -9.36 -4.08
CA ARG A 82 -2.31 -10.81 -3.81
C ARG A 82 -1.21 -11.52 -4.61
N ALA A 83 -1.03 -11.15 -5.87
CA ALA A 83 0.06 -11.64 -6.72
C ALA A 83 1.43 -11.29 -6.11
N TYR A 84 1.62 -10.05 -5.66
CA TYR A 84 2.82 -9.65 -4.90
C TYR A 84 3.01 -10.51 -3.64
N LEU A 85 1.97 -10.68 -2.81
CA LEU A 85 2.00 -11.50 -1.59
C LEU A 85 2.38 -12.96 -1.83
N ARG A 86 2.07 -13.50 -3.01
CA ARG A 86 2.44 -14.87 -3.42
C ARG A 86 3.83 -14.95 -4.07
N GLY A 87 4.49 -13.82 -4.29
CA GLY A 87 5.76 -13.74 -5.00
C GLY A 87 5.63 -13.89 -6.52
N GLU A 88 4.42 -13.71 -7.07
CA GLU A 88 4.17 -13.69 -8.52
C GLU A 88 4.67 -12.37 -9.15
N ASN A 89 4.71 -11.29 -8.34
CA ASN A 89 5.25 -9.99 -8.70
C ASN A 89 6.32 -9.57 -7.69
N GLU A 90 7.39 -8.91 -8.14
CA GLU A 90 8.45 -8.40 -7.25
C GLU A 90 8.11 -7.05 -6.60
N ILE A 91 7.12 -6.34 -7.15
CA ILE A 91 6.73 -5.00 -6.70
C ILE A 91 5.22 -4.89 -6.46
N THR A 92 4.85 -3.91 -5.64
CA THR A 92 3.48 -3.51 -5.34
C THR A 92 3.41 -1.98 -5.26
N LEU A 93 2.22 -1.41 -5.11
CA LEU A 93 1.99 0.03 -5.14
C LEU A 93 2.87 0.84 -4.16
N HIS A 94 3.31 0.21 -3.08
CA HIS A 94 4.00 0.85 -1.97
C HIS A 94 5.39 0.29 -1.68
N CYS A 95 5.78 -0.81 -2.32
CA CYS A 95 7.06 -1.46 -2.12
C CYS A 95 7.64 -1.86 -3.49
N MET A 96 8.85 -1.41 -3.78
CA MET A 96 9.58 -1.75 -5.02
C MET A 96 10.62 -2.85 -4.76
N ALA A 97 10.32 -3.76 -3.83
CA ALA A 97 11.22 -4.83 -3.43
C ALA A 97 10.43 -6.09 -3.08
N PRO A 98 11.03 -7.28 -3.26
CA PRO A 98 10.44 -8.54 -2.85
C PRO A 98 10.06 -8.54 -1.36
N ILE A 99 9.14 -9.43 -1.02
CA ILE A 99 8.68 -9.62 0.35
C ILE A 99 9.84 -10.06 1.22
N GLN A 100 9.99 -9.39 2.37
CA GLN A 100 11.00 -9.77 3.35
C GLN A 100 10.68 -11.12 3.97
N SER A 101 11.72 -11.88 4.31
CA SER A 101 11.58 -13.22 4.89
C SER A 101 10.75 -13.25 6.17
N GLU A 102 10.75 -12.16 6.96
CA GLU A 102 9.93 -12.06 8.18
C GLU A 102 8.42 -11.93 7.90
N THR A 103 8.04 -11.50 6.70
CA THR A 103 6.64 -11.34 6.30
C THR A 103 6.08 -12.63 5.70
N ILE A 104 6.92 -13.52 5.16
CA ILE A 104 6.49 -14.79 4.55
C ILE A 104 5.53 -15.60 5.46
N PRO A 105 5.80 -15.79 6.76
CA PRO A 105 4.88 -16.50 7.65
C PRO A 105 3.50 -15.83 7.81
N LEU A 106 3.41 -14.53 7.56
CA LEU A 106 2.19 -13.74 7.70
C LEU A 106 1.31 -13.77 6.44
N VAL A 107 1.88 -14.13 5.28
CA VAL A 107 1.22 -14.09 3.97
C VAL A 107 -0.17 -14.75 3.98
N PRO A 108 -0.39 -15.96 4.55
CA PRO A 108 -1.71 -16.57 4.59
C PRO A 108 -2.77 -15.68 5.27
N GLY A 109 -2.43 -15.07 6.40
CA GLY A 109 -3.31 -14.14 7.12
C GLY A 109 -3.52 -12.83 6.36
N LEU A 110 -2.47 -12.30 5.73
CA LEU A 110 -2.57 -11.08 4.91
C LEU A 110 -3.49 -11.28 3.68
N LEU A 111 -3.39 -12.43 3.02
CA LEU A 111 -4.29 -12.81 1.92
C LEU A 111 -5.73 -12.99 2.41
N ALA A 112 -5.94 -13.59 3.57
CA ALA A 112 -7.28 -13.71 4.16
C ALA A 112 -7.92 -12.34 4.43
N LEU A 113 -7.14 -11.32 4.80
CA LEU A 113 -7.66 -9.95 4.95
C LEU A 113 -8.12 -9.35 3.61
N HIS A 114 -7.40 -9.62 2.52
CA HIS A 114 -7.81 -9.16 1.18
C HIS A 114 -9.16 -9.75 0.77
N ASP A 115 -9.51 -10.94 1.29
CA ASP A 115 -10.82 -11.54 1.05
C ASP A 115 -11.95 -10.67 1.61
N TYR A 116 -11.72 -9.80 2.59
CA TYR A 116 -12.69 -8.83 3.13
C TYR A 116 -12.55 -7.42 2.53
N GLY A 117 -11.80 -7.28 1.44
CA GLY A 117 -11.55 -5.99 0.81
C GLY A 117 -10.49 -5.13 1.51
N ILE A 118 -9.70 -5.72 2.42
CA ILE A 118 -8.67 -5.01 3.20
C ILE A 118 -7.33 -5.06 2.46
N TYR A 119 -6.86 -3.94 1.93
CA TYR A 119 -5.57 -3.87 1.24
C TYR A 119 -4.42 -3.75 2.26
N THR A 120 -3.57 -4.78 2.39
CA THR A 120 -2.43 -4.74 3.31
C THR A 120 -1.27 -3.93 2.74
N TYR A 121 -0.73 -3.01 3.53
CA TYR A 121 0.33 -2.07 3.15
C TYR A 121 1.66 -2.41 3.84
N MET A 122 1.69 -2.68 5.14
CA MET A 122 2.94 -3.07 5.81
C MET A 122 2.64 -3.98 6.98
N SER A 123 3.55 -4.88 7.31
CA SER A 123 3.38 -5.82 8.42
C SER A 123 4.73 -6.18 9.02
N GLN A 124 4.73 -6.51 10.31
CA GLN A 124 5.81 -7.26 10.94
C GLN A 124 5.23 -8.21 12.01
N PRO A 125 5.85 -9.37 12.24
CA PRO A 125 5.42 -10.28 13.29
C PRO A 125 5.81 -9.76 14.68
N ALA A 126 5.13 -10.24 15.72
CA ALA A 126 5.71 -10.22 17.05
C ALA A 126 6.86 -11.24 17.07
N CYS A 127 8.07 -10.79 17.41
CA CYS A 127 9.18 -11.70 17.58
C CYS A 127 10.24 -11.13 18.51
N THR A 128 11.01 -12.02 19.13
CA THR A 128 12.27 -11.65 19.77
C THR A 128 13.38 -12.35 19.02
N LYS A 129 14.11 -11.60 18.19
CA LYS A 129 15.31 -12.11 17.52
C LYS A 129 16.40 -12.20 18.58
N GLY A 130 17.03 -13.36 18.66
CA GLY A 130 18.05 -13.68 19.66
C GLY A 130 19.29 -12.79 19.55
N PRO A 131 20.28 -12.97 20.45
CA PRO A 131 21.54 -12.27 20.35
C PRO A 131 22.21 -12.61 19.01
N ILE A 132 22.39 -11.62 18.14
CA ILE A 132 23.06 -11.79 16.85
C ILE A 132 24.50 -11.29 16.99
N ASP A 133 25.45 -12.18 16.69
CA ASP A 133 26.87 -11.87 16.56
C ASP A 133 27.12 -11.44 15.11
N GLU A 134 27.14 -10.15 14.84
CA GLU A 134 27.58 -9.67 13.54
C GLU A 134 29.11 -9.51 13.55
N THR A 135 29.77 -10.25 12.67
CA THR A 135 31.18 -9.97 12.36
C THR A 135 31.21 -8.88 11.29
N GLY A 136 31.81 -7.73 11.59
CA GLY A 136 31.97 -6.66 10.62
C GLY A 136 32.81 -7.10 9.41
N THR A 137 32.66 -6.41 8.29
CA THR A 137 33.33 -6.73 6.99
C THR A 137 34.86 -6.76 7.04
N CYS A 138 35.48 -6.29 8.13
CA CYS A 138 36.92 -6.30 8.36
C CYS A 138 37.36 -7.17 9.56
N GLY A 139 36.51 -8.10 10.02
CA GLY A 139 36.80 -8.97 11.16
C GLY A 139 36.72 -8.28 12.53
N GLN A 140 36.24 -7.03 12.56
CA GLN A 140 35.88 -6.36 13.81
C GLN A 140 34.68 -7.07 14.43
N LYS A 141 34.79 -7.43 15.71
CA LYS A 141 33.62 -7.83 16.49
C LYS A 141 32.73 -6.62 16.64
N LEU A 142 31.50 -6.72 16.16
CA LEU A 142 30.47 -5.75 16.48
C LEU A 142 29.87 -6.11 17.84
N PRO A 143 29.28 -5.13 18.53
CA PRO A 143 28.52 -5.41 19.73
C PRO A 143 27.40 -6.39 19.43
N TRP A 144 27.04 -7.18 20.43
CA TRP A 144 25.89 -8.05 20.31
C TRP A 144 24.64 -7.20 20.29
N TRP A 145 23.67 -7.60 19.47
CA TRP A 145 22.39 -6.91 19.38
C TRP A 145 21.23 -7.89 19.49
N GLN A 146 20.13 -7.38 20.03
CA GLN A 146 18.86 -8.08 20.17
C GLN A 146 17.74 -7.15 19.71
N VAL A 147 16.79 -7.69 18.95
CA VAL A 147 15.60 -6.95 18.51
C VAL A 147 14.37 -7.64 19.04
N GLN A 148 13.53 -6.88 19.72
CA GLN A 148 12.17 -7.27 20.04
C GLN A 148 11.22 -6.48 19.14
N GLN A 149 10.47 -7.18 18.30
CA GLN A 149 9.43 -6.63 17.43
C GLN A 149 8.06 -6.91 18.04
N ARG A 150 7.19 -5.91 17.95
CA ARG A 150 5.78 -6.00 18.31
C ARG A 150 4.96 -6.27 17.06
N ALA A 151 3.96 -7.14 17.12
CA ALA A 151 3.09 -7.37 15.97
C ALA A 151 2.44 -6.05 15.53
N TYR A 152 2.52 -5.77 14.23
CA TYR A 152 2.08 -4.52 13.63
C TYR A 152 1.57 -4.76 12.22
N LEU A 153 0.51 -4.04 11.86
CA LEU A 153 -0.11 -4.08 10.54
C LEU A 153 -0.57 -2.67 10.13
N THR A 154 -0.28 -2.28 8.90
CA THR A 154 -0.89 -1.14 8.23
C THR A 154 -1.70 -1.64 7.05
N PHE A 155 -2.92 -1.15 6.89
CA PHE A 155 -3.77 -1.47 5.76
C PHE A 155 -4.61 -0.26 5.31
N VAL A 156 -5.25 -0.41 4.16
CA VAL A 156 -6.02 0.64 3.48
C VAL A 156 -7.42 0.13 3.18
N LEU A 157 -8.42 1.00 3.38
CA LEU A 157 -9.83 0.72 3.11
C LEU A 157 -10.46 1.81 2.23
N PRO A 158 -11.40 1.46 1.35
CA PRO A 158 -12.26 2.46 0.68
C PRO A 158 -13.08 3.26 1.69
N ARG A 159 -13.12 4.59 1.51
CA ARG A 159 -13.98 5.51 2.29
C ARG A 159 -15.13 6.07 1.46
N GLY A 160 -14.84 6.42 0.21
CA GLY A 160 -15.83 6.97 -0.73
C GLY A 160 -16.69 5.91 -1.40
N ILE A 161 -17.73 6.37 -2.10
CA ILE A 161 -18.47 5.59 -3.12
C ILE A 161 -17.50 5.34 -4.28
N CYS A 162 -16.57 4.42 -4.07
CA CYS A 162 -15.98 3.75 -5.20
C CYS A 162 -17.14 3.12 -5.97
N ARG A 163 -17.14 3.23 -7.29
CA ARG A 163 -18.09 2.53 -8.18
C ARG A 163 -17.87 1.00 -8.16
N CYS A 164 -17.38 0.48 -7.04
CA CYS A 164 -17.16 -0.91 -6.73
C CYS A 164 -18.17 -1.26 -5.62
N GLU A 165 -19.17 -2.05 -5.99
CA GLU A 165 -20.53 -2.07 -5.45
C GLU A 165 -20.70 -2.90 -4.16
N ASP A 166 -19.63 -3.39 -3.52
CA ASP A 166 -19.79 -4.56 -2.65
C ASP A 166 -19.73 -4.29 -1.14
N ILE A 167 -19.06 -3.22 -0.68
CA ILE A 167 -18.97 -2.92 0.76
C ILE A 167 -19.60 -1.56 1.10
N PRO A 168 -20.80 -1.54 1.72
CA PRO A 168 -21.41 -0.33 2.23
C PRO A 168 -20.48 0.46 3.17
N ALA A 169 -20.36 1.78 2.94
CA ALA A 169 -19.49 2.65 3.75
C ALA A 169 -19.79 2.58 5.27
N TRP A 170 -21.05 2.37 5.64
CA TRP A 170 -21.43 2.21 7.05
C TRP A 170 -20.86 0.93 7.68
N LEU A 171 -20.64 -0.15 6.91
CA LEU A 171 -19.98 -1.36 7.40
C LEU A 171 -18.48 -1.11 7.64
N ILE A 172 -17.83 -0.33 6.77
CA ILE A 172 -16.44 0.10 6.98
C ILE A 172 -16.33 0.90 8.28
N VAL A 173 -17.22 1.88 8.51
CA VAL A 173 -17.22 2.65 9.76
C VAL A 173 -17.44 1.74 10.98
N LYS A 174 -18.40 0.81 10.91
CA LYS A 174 -18.65 -0.16 11.99
C LYS A 174 -17.44 -1.07 12.26
N PHE A 175 -16.71 -1.46 11.21
CA PHE A 175 -15.47 -2.22 11.33
C PHE A 175 -14.37 -1.42 12.02
N LEU A 176 -14.17 -0.17 11.61
CA LEU A 176 -13.20 0.73 12.25
C LEU A 176 -13.52 0.97 13.73
N ASP A 177 -14.80 1.19 14.08
CA ASP A 177 -15.23 1.32 15.47
C ASP A 177 -15.02 0.02 16.25
N THR A 178 -15.21 -1.15 15.61
CA THR A 178 -14.96 -2.45 16.22
C THR A 178 -13.47 -2.67 16.54
N LEU A 179 -12.56 -2.25 15.65
CA LEU A 179 -11.12 -2.28 15.88
C LEU A 179 -10.69 -1.34 17.01
N MET A 180 -11.20 -0.10 17.00
CA MET A 180 -10.89 0.90 18.02
C MET A 180 -11.30 0.48 19.44
N ALA A 181 -12.31 -0.38 19.55
CA ALA A 181 -12.81 -0.92 20.81
C ALA A 181 -12.06 -2.17 21.30
N ASP A 182 -11.19 -2.79 20.50
CA ASP A 182 -10.43 -3.97 20.92
C ASP A 182 -9.30 -3.58 21.88
N ASP A 183 -9.31 -4.16 23.07
CA ASP A 183 -8.38 -3.83 24.17
C ASP A 183 -7.02 -4.52 24.04
N ARG A 184 -6.85 -5.43 23.08
CA ARG A 184 -5.58 -6.15 22.83
C ARG A 184 -4.67 -5.39 21.87
N ILE A 185 -5.21 -4.42 21.13
CA ILE A 185 -4.50 -3.64 20.13
C ILE A 185 -4.58 -2.13 20.39
N TYR A 186 -3.62 -1.41 19.83
CA TYR A 186 -3.72 0.01 19.55
C TYR A 186 -4.10 0.19 18.08
N THR A 187 -4.92 1.18 17.79
CA THR A 187 -5.43 1.49 16.45
C THR A 187 -5.32 2.99 16.19
N SER A 188 -4.87 3.34 14.99
CA SER A 188 -4.83 4.70 14.46
C SER A 188 -5.46 4.70 13.08
N ILE A 189 -6.39 5.62 12.84
CA ILE A 189 -7.16 5.74 11.62
C ILE A 189 -6.95 7.14 11.07
N ILE A 190 -6.49 7.22 9.83
CA ILE A 190 -6.17 8.46 9.15
C ILE A 190 -6.95 8.52 7.84
N SER A 191 -7.53 9.68 7.54
CA SER A 191 -8.07 9.98 6.22
C SER A 191 -7.87 11.44 5.85
N HIS A 192 -7.88 11.73 4.56
CA HIS A 192 -7.68 13.07 4.04
C HIS A 192 -8.47 13.28 2.75
N ASP A 193 -9.27 14.34 2.69
CA ASP A 193 -9.89 14.81 1.46
C ASP A 193 -9.07 15.88 0.77
N GLY A 194 -8.76 15.64 -0.51
CA GLY A 194 -8.20 16.65 -1.40
C GLY A 194 -6.77 16.39 -1.86
N THR A 195 -6.39 17.17 -2.87
CA THR A 195 -5.07 17.15 -3.50
C THR A 195 -4.15 18.17 -2.84
N CYS A 196 -3.01 17.71 -2.35
CA CYS A 196 -1.99 18.55 -1.70
C CYS A 196 -1.08 19.18 -2.77
N SER A 197 -1.55 20.23 -3.45
CA SER A 197 -0.76 20.92 -4.48
C SER A 197 0.16 22.02 -3.92
N THR A 198 0.01 22.42 -2.66
CA THR A 198 0.84 23.43 -2.00
C THR A 198 1.22 22.96 -0.60
N LYS A 199 2.31 23.48 0.00
CA LYS A 199 2.85 23.15 1.33
C LYS A 199 1.89 23.40 2.53
N LEU A 200 0.60 23.54 2.26
CA LEU A 200 -0.49 23.67 3.22
C LEU A 200 -1.29 22.35 3.24
N CYS A 201 -0.64 21.30 3.74
CA CYS A 201 -1.30 20.03 4.07
C CYS A 201 -2.32 20.32 5.18
N ALA A 202 -3.60 19.91 4.99
CA ALA A 202 -4.68 19.86 6.01
C ALA A 202 -5.95 20.63 5.64
N ARG A 203 -6.56 20.37 4.47
CA ARG A 203 -8.02 20.53 4.40
C ARG A 203 -8.62 19.15 4.67
N ASN A 204 -9.51 19.06 5.66
CA ASN A 204 -10.26 17.84 6.00
C ASN A 204 -9.38 16.60 6.28
N PHE A 205 -8.33 16.79 7.09
CA PHE A 205 -7.62 15.68 7.69
C PHE A 205 -8.41 15.19 8.91
N GLU A 206 -8.73 13.91 8.93
CA GLU A 206 -9.35 13.25 10.08
C GLU A 206 -8.37 12.20 10.61
N HIS A 207 -8.14 12.26 11.91
CA HIS A 207 -7.28 11.32 12.62
C HIS A 207 -7.93 10.95 13.94
N ARG A 208 -7.97 9.66 14.22
CA ARG A 208 -8.49 9.07 15.45
C ARG A 208 -7.57 7.94 15.86
N ASP A 209 -7.07 7.95 17.08
CA ASP A 209 -6.24 6.86 17.59
C ASP A 209 -6.44 6.64 19.09
N ASN A 210 -5.95 5.50 19.57
CA ASN A 210 -5.90 5.16 21.00
C ASN A 210 -4.47 4.79 21.45
N PHE A 211 -3.45 5.26 20.72
CA PHE A 211 -2.06 4.98 21.06
C PHE A 211 -1.66 5.77 22.32
N PRO A 212 -0.78 5.21 23.17
CA PRO A 212 -0.20 5.95 24.27
C PRO A 212 0.77 7.01 23.74
N GLU A 213 1.06 8.05 24.52
CA GLU A 213 2.03 9.11 24.15
C GLU A 213 3.39 8.51 23.78
N GLU A 214 3.86 7.55 24.58
CA GLU A 214 5.06 6.77 24.31
C GLU A 214 4.70 5.38 23.77
N TRP A 215 5.12 5.10 22.55
CA TRP A 215 4.93 3.82 21.89
C TRP A 215 6.11 3.48 20.99
N SER A 216 6.27 2.20 20.67
CA SER A 216 7.30 1.71 19.76
C SER A 216 6.88 0.40 19.13
N THR A 217 7.29 0.18 17.89
CA THR A 217 7.13 -1.10 17.19
C THR A 217 8.31 -2.04 17.47
N ASN A 218 9.45 -1.49 17.89
CA ASN A 218 10.69 -2.23 18.07
C ASN A 218 11.43 -1.75 19.32
N ILE A 219 12.08 -2.68 20.01
CA ILE A 219 13.12 -2.40 21.01
C ILE A 219 14.43 -3.00 20.51
N TRP A 220 15.46 -2.17 20.46
CA TRP A 220 16.82 -2.57 20.13
C TRP A 220 17.69 -2.53 21.38
N LYS A 221 18.40 -3.61 21.65
CA LYS A 221 19.40 -3.67 22.71
C LYS A 221 20.76 -3.97 22.11
N GLU A 222 21.79 -3.35 22.67
CA GLU A 222 23.17 -3.48 22.24
C GLU A 222 24.05 -3.65 23.48
N ALA A 223 24.97 -4.62 23.47
CA ALA A 223 25.88 -4.84 24.59
C ALA A 223 27.19 -5.52 24.19
N GLU A 224 28.24 -5.21 24.94
CA GLU A 224 29.45 -6.01 25.02
C GLU A 224 29.75 -6.29 26.50
N PRO A 225 29.85 -7.56 26.95
CA PRO A 225 29.58 -8.84 26.25
C PRO A 225 28.08 -9.24 26.11
N SER A 226 27.80 -10.36 25.42
CA SER A 226 26.44 -10.83 25.07
C SER A 226 25.54 -11.14 26.25
N ASP A 227 26.10 -11.59 27.37
CA ASP A 227 25.39 -11.86 28.62
C ASP A 227 24.80 -10.58 29.24
N LEU A 228 25.30 -9.40 28.86
CA LEU A 228 24.74 -8.13 29.30
C LEU A 228 23.53 -7.66 28.48
N LEU A 229 23.20 -8.32 27.35
CA LEU A 229 22.08 -7.90 26.48
C LEU A 229 20.74 -7.89 27.20
N LEU A 230 20.49 -8.83 28.11
CA LEU A 230 19.21 -8.90 28.84
C LEU A 230 18.97 -7.63 29.66
N THR A 231 20.04 -7.06 30.22
CA THR A 231 20.04 -5.87 31.09
C THR A 231 20.37 -4.57 30.38
N ALA A 232 20.78 -4.63 29.11
CA ALA A 232 21.13 -3.44 28.35
C ALA A 232 19.92 -2.51 28.17
N PRO A 233 20.12 -1.19 28.19
CA PRO A 233 19.05 -0.24 27.92
C PRO A 233 18.51 -0.45 26.51
N GLY A 234 17.18 -0.44 26.36
CA GLY A 234 16.52 -0.57 25.07
C GLY A 234 16.37 0.78 24.39
N ARG A 235 16.74 0.87 23.11
CA ARG A 235 16.31 1.97 22.23
C ARG A 235 14.96 1.60 21.62
N HIS A 236 13.99 2.49 21.79
CA HIS A 236 12.65 2.35 21.27
C HIS A 236 12.55 3.01 19.90
N ASP A 237 12.25 2.22 18.87
CA ASP A 237 12.09 2.71 17.50
C ASP A 237 10.62 2.63 17.07
N LYS A 238 10.19 3.65 16.33
CA LYS A 238 8.88 3.72 15.66
C LYS A 238 9.11 3.51 14.18
N LEU A 239 8.52 2.47 13.59
CA LEU A 239 8.58 2.27 12.14
C LEU A 239 7.80 3.32 11.36
N PHE A 240 6.85 3.99 12.01
CA PHE A 240 5.97 4.96 11.36
C PHE A 240 5.77 6.21 12.19
N ASP A 241 5.48 7.28 11.47
CA ASP A 241 4.86 8.47 12.00
C ASP A 241 3.39 8.45 11.56
N PHE A 242 2.47 8.30 12.52
CA PHE A 242 1.03 8.26 12.25
C PHE A 242 0.51 9.59 11.72
N ASP A 243 1.23 10.69 11.94
CA ASP A 243 0.75 12.02 11.61
C ASP A 243 1.20 12.49 10.23
N CYS A 244 1.88 11.66 9.42
CA CYS A 244 2.35 12.04 8.09
C CYS A 244 1.34 11.69 6.99
N PRO A 245 0.47 12.64 6.53
CA PRO A 245 -0.40 12.43 5.37
C PRO A 245 0.38 12.20 4.07
N CYS A 246 1.71 12.39 4.10
CA CYS A 246 2.61 12.16 3.00
C CYS A 246 2.55 10.72 2.45
N LYS A 247 2.35 9.70 3.30
CA LYS A 247 2.31 8.29 2.87
C LYS A 247 1.01 7.98 2.14
N LEU A 248 -0.12 8.40 2.70
CA LEU A 248 -1.42 8.31 2.03
C LEU A 248 -1.41 9.08 0.70
N ARG A 249 -0.80 10.27 0.65
CA ARG A 249 -0.60 11.03 -0.60
C ARG A 249 0.24 10.26 -1.63
N ARG A 250 1.35 9.65 -1.21
CA ARG A 250 2.18 8.84 -2.13
C ARG A 250 1.38 7.68 -2.72
N LEU A 251 0.48 7.08 -1.94
CA LEU A 251 -0.42 6.04 -2.43
C LEU A 251 -1.43 6.58 -3.46
N LYS A 252 -2.10 7.70 -3.13
CA LYS A 252 -3.04 8.38 -4.04
C LYS A 252 -2.40 8.76 -5.38
N ASN A 253 -1.17 9.27 -5.36
CA ASN A 253 -0.47 9.69 -6.56
C ASN A 253 -0.05 8.54 -7.50
N LYS A 254 -0.13 7.29 -7.04
CA LYS A 254 0.23 6.11 -7.83
C LYS A 254 -0.98 5.36 -8.39
N SER A 255 -2.20 5.77 -8.07
CA SER A 255 -3.41 5.14 -8.59
C SER A 255 -4.56 6.14 -8.63
N ASP A 256 -5.13 6.35 -9.82
CA ASP A 256 -6.30 7.20 -10.01
C ASP A 256 -7.42 6.77 -9.05
N LEU A 257 -7.64 5.46 -8.90
CA LEU A 257 -8.67 4.91 -8.03
C LEU A 257 -8.44 5.31 -6.57
N MET A 258 -7.20 5.22 -6.08
CA MET A 258 -6.82 5.60 -4.71
C MET A 258 -7.06 7.08 -4.44
N ASP A 259 -6.82 7.95 -5.43
CA ASP A 259 -7.12 9.37 -5.28
C ASP A 259 -8.64 9.61 -5.16
N HIS A 260 -9.42 9.01 -6.05
CA HIS A 260 -10.89 9.17 -6.08
C HIS A 260 -11.59 8.59 -4.85
N MET A 261 -11.09 7.47 -4.29
CA MET A 261 -11.75 6.79 -3.17
C MET A 261 -11.48 7.43 -1.80
N SER A 262 -10.55 8.38 -1.71
CA SER A 262 -10.12 9.04 -0.46
C SER A 262 -9.99 8.07 0.73
N PRO A 263 -9.13 7.05 0.64
CA PRO A 263 -9.21 5.88 1.51
C PRO A 263 -8.84 6.20 2.96
N TYR A 264 -9.28 5.32 3.87
CA TYR A 264 -8.71 5.24 5.21
C TYR A 264 -7.37 4.52 5.15
N MET A 265 -6.37 5.04 5.86
CA MET A 265 -5.17 4.32 6.25
C MET A 265 -5.29 3.97 7.73
N VAL A 266 -5.11 2.69 8.04
CA VAL A 266 -5.30 2.16 9.39
C VAL A 266 -4.02 1.50 9.83
N HIS A 267 -3.57 1.86 11.03
CA HIS A 267 -2.44 1.24 11.70
C HIS A 267 -2.94 0.48 12.91
N VAL A 268 -2.52 -0.77 13.06
CA VAL A 268 -2.87 -1.64 14.17
C VAL A 268 -1.59 -2.20 14.77
N MET A 269 -1.47 -2.15 16.09
CA MET A 269 -0.29 -2.61 16.82
C MET A 269 -0.72 -3.40 18.05
N ALA A 270 -0.06 -4.52 18.34
CA ALA A 270 -0.31 -5.25 19.58
C ALA A 270 -0.01 -4.40 20.82
N ARG A 271 -0.80 -4.53 21.88
CA ARG A 271 -0.45 -3.92 23.18
C ARG A 271 0.66 -4.69 23.90
N SER A 272 0.62 -6.02 23.79
CA SER A 272 1.67 -6.90 24.31
C SER A 272 2.86 -6.98 23.33
N TRP A 273 4.02 -7.36 23.88
CA TRP A 273 5.20 -7.77 23.13
C TRP A 273 5.25 -9.28 22.84
N ASP A 274 4.31 -10.04 23.40
CA ASP A 274 4.19 -11.47 23.18
C ASP A 274 3.72 -11.79 21.76
N GLU A 275 3.86 -13.05 21.37
CA GLU A 275 3.37 -13.55 20.09
C GLU A 275 1.87 -13.26 19.94
N MET A 276 1.49 -12.69 18.79
CA MET A 276 0.13 -12.31 18.48
C MET A 276 -0.10 -12.37 16.98
N ASP A 277 -1.13 -13.09 16.57
CA ASP A 277 -1.65 -13.06 15.21
C ASP A 277 -2.56 -11.83 15.06
N ILE A 278 -1.96 -10.72 14.62
CA ILE A 278 -2.69 -9.46 14.43
C ILE A 278 -3.63 -9.52 13.22
N GLN A 279 -3.35 -10.42 12.26
CA GLN A 279 -4.20 -10.64 11.09
C GLN A 279 -5.53 -11.27 11.53
N ASP A 280 -5.49 -12.26 12.41
CA ASP A 280 -6.69 -12.90 12.96
C ASP A 280 -7.56 -11.91 13.78
N ILE A 281 -6.93 -11.04 14.58
CA ILE A 281 -7.66 -9.99 15.31
C ILE A 281 -8.40 -9.05 14.34
N VAL A 282 -7.72 -8.60 13.28
CA VAL A 282 -8.31 -7.69 12.30
C VAL A 282 -9.43 -8.39 11.51
N LYS A 283 -9.24 -9.66 11.14
CA LYS A 283 -10.27 -10.48 10.49
C LYS A 283 -11.49 -10.67 11.39
N ALA A 284 -11.29 -11.04 12.66
CA ALA A 284 -12.37 -11.21 13.62
C ALA A 284 -13.16 -9.90 13.85
N ALA A 285 -12.48 -8.75 13.84
CA ALA A 285 -13.14 -7.45 13.91
C ALA A 285 -13.98 -7.16 12.66
N ALA A 286 -13.50 -7.54 11.46
CA ALA A 286 -14.24 -7.40 10.22
C ALA A 286 -15.52 -8.26 10.23
N GLU A 287 -15.39 -9.54 10.59
CA GLU A 287 -16.52 -10.47 10.72
C GLU A 287 -17.55 -9.99 11.75
N LYS A 288 -17.09 -9.52 12.91
CA LYS A 288 -17.95 -8.97 13.97
C LYS A 288 -18.70 -7.71 13.51
N ALA A 289 -18.10 -6.91 12.64
CA ALA A 289 -18.76 -5.78 12.02
C ALA A 289 -19.82 -6.20 10.98
N GLY A 290 -19.72 -7.41 10.45
CA GLY A 290 -20.59 -7.95 9.41
C GLY A 290 -20.03 -7.77 8.00
N LEU A 291 -18.71 -7.62 7.86
CA LEU A 291 -18.05 -7.71 6.55
C LEU A 291 -18.05 -9.17 6.11
N GLU A 292 -18.44 -9.41 4.86
CA GLU A 292 -18.42 -10.73 4.24
C GLU A 292 -17.25 -10.83 3.25
N PRO A 293 -16.68 -12.03 3.04
CA PRO A 293 -15.62 -12.21 2.05
C PRO A 293 -16.12 -11.95 0.62
N ILE A 294 -15.48 -11.04 -0.10
CA ILE A 294 -15.81 -10.68 -1.49
C ILE A 294 -15.25 -11.68 -2.52
N TYR A 295 -14.29 -12.52 -2.13
CA TYR A 295 -13.66 -13.53 -3.00
C TYR A 295 -14.15 -14.96 -2.75
N ALA A 296 -15.11 -15.18 -1.84
CA ALA A 296 -15.58 -16.52 -1.49
C ALA A 296 -16.35 -17.23 -2.64
N LEU A 297 -16.96 -16.47 -3.54
CA LEU A 297 -17.83 -17.01 -4.60
C LEU A 297 -17.07 -17.54 -5.84
N ALA A 298 -15.82 -17.13 -6.06
CA ALA A 298 -15.05 -17.53 -7.25
C ALA A 298 -14.56 -18.99 -7.23
N LYS A 299 -14.65 -19.68 -6.09
CA LYS A 299 -14.26 -21.10 -5.97
C LYS A 299 -15.36 -22.07 -6.38
N GLU A 300 -16.62 -21.66 -6.36
CA GLU A 300 -17.74 -22.55 -6.68
C GLU A 300 -18.03 -22.60 -8.20
N GLU A 301 -17.87 -21.50 -8.94
CA GLU A 301 -18.09 -21.48 -10.40
C GLU A 301 -17.04 -22.27 -11.22
N ASN A 302 -15.81 -22.44 -10.70
CA ASN A 302 -14.76 -23.19 -11.40
C ASN A 302 -14.84 -24.72 -11.20
N LEU A 303 -15.66 -25.22 -10.27
CA LEU A 303 -15.87 -26.67 -10.12
C LEU A 303 -16.99 -27.22 -11.02
N GLU A 304 -17.91 -26.37 -11.47
CA GLU A 304 -19.04 -26.80 -12.31
C GLU A 304 -18.67 -26.89 -13.81
N THR A 305 -17.58 -26.26 -14.25
CA THR A 305 -17.12 -26.32 -15.64
C THR A 305 -16.21 -27.50 -15.96
N GLU A 306 -15.54 -28.13 -14.99
CA GLU A 306 -14.59 -29.23 -15.23
C GLU A 306 -15.23 -30.64 -15.29
N THR A 307 -16.55 -30.79 -15.12
CA THR A 307 -17.22 -32.11 -15.11
C THR A 307 -18.09 -32.42 -16.33
N SER A 308 -18.01 -31.64 -17.42
CA SER A 308 -18.85 -31.86 -18.62
C SER A 308 -18.13 -32.14 -19.94
N VAL A 309 -16.82 -32.45 -19.94
CA VAL A 309 -16.18 -33.05 -21.12
C VAL A 309 -16.49 -34.55 -21.11
N LYS A 310 -17.59 -34.90 -21.75
CA LYS A 310 -17.86 -36.27 -22.19
C LYS A 310 -16.98 -36.55 -23.39
N ASP A 311 -16.32 -37.69 -23.32
CA ASP A 311 -15.62 -38.35 -24.41
C ASP A 311 -16.60 -38.58 -25.58
N ASP A 312 -16.43 -37.85 -26.67
CA ASP A 312 -16.91 -38.22 -27.99
C ASP A 312 -15.70 -38.17 -28.94
N GLU A 313 -14.90 -39.24 -28.90
CA GLU A 313 -13.97 -39.58 -29.97
C GLU A 313 -14.80 -40.18 -31.12
N ASP A 314 -14.99 -39.42 -32.20
CA ASP A 314 -15.38 -39.96 -33.50
C ASP A 314 -14.62 -39.18 -34.60
N ASP A 315 -13.64 -39.90 -35.15
CA ASP A 315 -13.25 -40.02 -36.57
C ASP A 315 -13.77 -38.99 -37.60
N GLU A 316 -12.83 -38.46 -38.41
CA GLU A 316 -12.75 -38.59 -39.89
C GLU A 316 -11.92 -37.45 -40.53
N ASP A 317 -10.70 -37.82 -40.93
CA ASP A 317 -10.12 -37.75 -42.29
C ASP A 317 -10.41 -36.57 -43.26
N ASP A 318 -9.29 -36.19 -43.89
CA ASP A 318 -9.07 -35.82 -45.30
C ASP A 318 -9.40 -34.42 -45.86
N GLU A 319 -8.29 -33.75 -46.17
CA GLU A 319 -7.87 -33.19 -47.47
C GLU A 319 -8.66 -32.07 -48.18
N ASP A 320 -7.82 -31.19 -48.73
CA ASP A 320 -7.92 -30.46 -49.99
C ASP A 320 -8.16 -28.94 -50.00
N ASP A 321 -7.10 -28.31 -50.54
CA ASP A 321 -6.99 -27.00 -51.16
C ASP A 321 -8.12 -26.71 -52.16
N GLU A 322 -8.60 -25.46 -52.23
CA GLU A 322 -8.74 -24.76 -53.51
C GLU A 322 -8.70 -23.23 -53.34
N ASP A 323 -8.01 -22.64 -54.31
CA ASP A 323 -7.73 -21.22 -54.55
C ASP A 323 -8.95 -20.40 -55.01
N VAL A 324 -9.08 -19.16 -54.46
CA VAL A 324 -9.30 -17.86 -55.18
C VAL A 324 -10.67 -17.66 -55.94
N PRO A 325 -11.18 -16.45 -56.32
CA PRO A 325 -10.77 -15.04 -56.15
C PRO A 325 -11.83 -14.05 -55.60
N GLU A 326 -11.33 -12.82 -55.36
CA GLU A 326 -11.92 -11.48 -55.54
C GLU A 326 -13.29 -11.37 -56.24
N LEU A 327 -14.13 -10.42 -55.77
CA LEU A 327 -14.41 -9.16 -56.48
C LEU A 327 -15.41 -8.24 -55.74
N ALA A 328 -15.06 -6.95 -55.79
CA ALA A 328 -15.90 -5.78 -56.11
C ALA A 328 -16.98 -5.25 -55.13
N ASP A 329 -16.69 -4.02 -54.70
CA ASP A 329 -17.46 -2.79 -54.93
C ASP A 329 -18.87 -2.64 -54.33
N GLY A 330 -19.04 -1.60 -53.52
CA GLY A 330 -20.34 -1.17 -53.01
C GLY A 330 -20.30 0.19 -52.31
N GLU A 331 -20.47 1.23 -53.11
CA GLU A 331 -20.61 2.66 -52.81
C GLU A 331 -21.45 3.07 -51.58
N ASP A 332 -20.90 4.07 -50.86
CA ASP A 332 -21.44 5.43 -50.66
C ASP A 332 -22.84 5.65 -50.03
N THR A 333 -22.88 6.38 -48.91
CA THR A 333 -23.53 7.72 -48.79
C THR A 333 -23.80 8.15 -47.33
N ASN A 334 -22.97 9.08 -46.86
CA ASN A 334 -23.33 10.41 -46.34
C ASN A 334 -24.71 10.63 -45.64
N LYS A 335 -24.72 11.04 -44.36
CA LYS A 335 -25.60 12.14 -43.87
C LYS A 335 -25.26 12.68 -42.47
N LYS A 336 -24.82 13.94 -42.49
CA LYS A 336 -24.98 15.06 -41.54
C LYS A 336 -25.88 14.86 -40.30
N GLY A 337 -25.35 15.31 -39.17
CA GLY A 337 -25.79 16.57 -38.54
C GLY A 337 -26.56 16.45 -37.23
N GLY A 338 -26.13 17.22 -36.22
CA GLY A 338 -26.98 17.53 -35.06
C GLY A 338 -26.23 17.85 -33.77
N SER A 339 -25.62 19.04 -33.69
CA SER A 339 -25.27 19.70 -32.43
C SER A 339 -26.54 20.25 -31.77
N VAL A 340 -26.79 19.98 -30.49
CA VAL A 340 -27.66 20.83 -29.66
C VAL A 340 -27.07 20.92 -28.24
N GLU A 341 -26.94 22.17 -27.81
CA GLU A 341 -26.43 22.66 -26.55
C GLU A 341 -27.34 22.33 -25.35
N ALA A 342 -26.73 22.41 -24.17
CA ALA A 342 -27.35 22.32 -22.85
C ALA A 342 -28.38 23.42 -22.58
N PRO A 343 -29.16 23.25 -21.50
CA PRO A 343 -29.42 24.38 -20.64
C PRO A 343 -29.01 24.13 -19.19
N GLU A 344 -28.43 25.19 -18.64
CA GLU A 344 -28.22 25.49 -17.23
C GLU A 344 -29.50 25.29 -16.41
N SER A 345 -29.39 24.80 -15.17
CA SER A 345 -30.17 25.38 -14.07
C SER A 345 -29.69 24.97 -12.68
N ALA A 346 -29.69 25.99 -11.82
CA ALA A 346 -30.09 25.95 -10.42
C ALA A 346 -29.14 25.32 -9.38
N THR A 347 -28.19 26.15 -8.96
CA THR A 347 -27.99 26.57 -7.56
C THR A 347 -28.97 26.00 -6.52
N GLY A 348 -28.44 25.31 -5.50
CA GLY A 348 -29.22 24.96 -4.31
C GLY A 348 -28.42 24.18 -3.26
N ARG A 349 -27.50 24.85 -2.54
CA ARG A 349 -27.00 24.35 -1.24
C ARG A 349 -28.10 24.52 -0.18
N PRO A 350 -28.19 23.60 0.78
CA PRO A 350 -28.50 23.98 2.15
C PRO A 350 -27.35 23.64 3.09
N TYR A 351 -26.98 24.67 3.85
CA TYR A 351 -26.24 24.63 5.10
C TYR A 351 -26.80 23.55 6.05
N PHE A 352 -25.93 22.76 6.67
CA PHE A 352 -26.24 22.14 7.96
C PHE A 352 -25.37 22.77 9.05
N GLN A 353 -26.06 23.27 10.07
CA GLN A 353 -25.53 23.93 11.25
C GLN A 353 -24.99 22.90 12.24
N TYR A 354 -23.85 23.25 12.86
CA TYR A 354 -23.29 22.57 14.02
C TYR A 354 -24.19 22.74 15.24
N HIS A 355 -24.48 21.64 15.93
CA HIS A 355 -24.91 21.67 17.33
C HIS A 355 -23.77 21.18 18.22
N ASN A 356 -23.25 22.11 19.03
CA ASN A 356 -22.43 21.82 20.19
C ASN A 356 -23.25 21.04 21.21
N PHE A 357 -22.66 20.01 21.81
CA PHE A 357 -23.02 19.60 23.16
C PHE A 357 -21.78 19.61 24.05
N THR A 358 -22.05 20.15 25.24
CA THR A 358 -21.24 20.49 26.41
C THR A 358 -20.36 19.39 26.95
#